data_AF-A0A7S3YJ41-F1
#
_entry.id   AF-A0A7S3YJ41-F1
#
_cell.length_a   1.000
_cell.length_b   1.000
_cell.length_c   1.000
_cell.angle_alpha   90.00
_cell.angle_beta   90.00
_cell.angle_gamma   90.00
#
_symmetry.space_group_name_H-M   'P 1'
#
loop_
_entity.id
_entity.type
_entity.pdbx_description
1 polymer ?
#
loop_
_entity_poly.entity_id
_entity_poly.type
_entity_poly.pdbx_seq_one_letter_code
_entity_poly.pdbx_strand_id
1 'polypeptide(L)'
;MAKTLLLNTLSDLFGDYVVGLSKENLKVGVFKGKIELNDLQLNENSVNELQLPLTVLHGSVEKFLVDIPWLALDKEPVKVEIAGVNLLVGPIQQGGWDDKEVKKRRLEIKKMQLASAEKEFKEKLEKAGQKTNKKEEGDINWVEGLVMKIVDNLQIKIKDVHIRYEDAVSSPGRLMAAGITLDALRVHTTDAEWREIFLDRTKQENRAITIVRKLLRMERLAVYFDTGRGEG
;
A
#
# COMPACT_ATOMS: atom_id res chain seq x y z
N MET A 1 -19.18 4.38 12.99
CA MET A 1 -18.00 3.57 13.37
C MET A 1 -17.40 2.83 12.18
N ALA A 2 -18.14 1.99 11.43
CA ALA A 2 -17.59 1.29 10.26
C ALA A 2 -16.95 2.20 9.18
N LYS A 3 -17.57 3.34 8.85
CA LYS A 3 -16.98 4.34 7.94
C LYS A 3 -15.65 4.89 8.44
N THR A 4 -15.53 5.11 9.76
CA THR A 4 -14.30 5.60 10.40
C THR A 4 -13.22 4.54 10.42
N LEU A 5 -13.58 3.28 10.66
CA LEU A 5 -12.62 2.18 10.64
C LEU A 5 -12.09 1.94 9.22
N LEU A 6 -12.96 1.93 8.22
CA LEU A 6 -12.54 1.86 6.82
C LEU A 6 -11.67 3.05 6.42
N LEU A 7 -12.03 4.26 6.84
CA LEU A 7 -11.21 5.46 6.63
C LEU A 7 -9.80 5.27 7.21
N ASN A 8 -9.69 4.74 8.43
CA ASN A 8 -8.41 4.44 9.04
C ASN A 8 -7.67 3.37 8.25
N THR A 9 -8.31 2.24 7.88
CA THR A 9 -7.66 1.19 7.08
C THR A 9 -7.18 1.70 5.72
N LEU A 10 -7.97 2.49 5.01
CA LEU A 10 -7.56 3.09 3.74
C LEU A 10 -6.43 4.11 3.94
N SER A 11 -6.46 4.87 5.05
CA SER A 11 -5.36 5.79 5.40
C SER A 11 -4.08 5.04 5.76
N ASP A 12 -4.18 3.93 6.48
CA ASP A 12 -3.04 3.10 6.88
C ASP A 12 -2.45 2.34 5.67
N LEU A 13 -3.28 1.95 4.70
CA LEU A 13 -2.83 1.24 3.50
C LEU A 13 -2.22 2.17 2.44
N PHE A 14 -2.79 3.36 2.24
CA PHE A 14 -2.43 4.22 1.12
C PHE A 14 -1.89 5.59 1.55
N GLY A 15 -2.26 6.07 2.74
CA GLY A 15 -1.98 7.43 3.21
C GLY A 15 -0.50 7.73 3.37
N ASP A 16 0.31 6.73 3.70
CA ASP A 16 1.76 6.91 3.76
C ASP A 16 2.34 7.06 2.35
N TYR A 17 1.85 6.34 1.35
CA TYR A 17 2.44 6.28 0.00
C TYR A 17 2.13 7.48 -0.89
N VAL A 18 1.07 8.25 -0.61
CA VAL A 18 0.60 9.33 -1.48
C VAL A 18 0.43 10.63 -0.72
N VAL A 19 1.18 11.64 -1.13
CA VAL A 19 1.08 13.01 -0.62
C VAL A 19 -0.28 13.58 -1.04
N GLY A 20 -1.04 14.08 -0.05
CA GLY A 20 -2.38 14.64 -0.28
C GLY A 20 -3.54 13.72 0.07
N LEU A 21 -3.28 12.44 0.40
CA LEU A 21 -4.22 11.56 1.11
C LEU A 21 -4.31 11.96 2.59
N SER A 22 -4.71 13.19 2.86
CA SER A 22 -5.02 13.62 4.23
C SER A 22 -6.29 12.93 4.71
N LYS A 23 -6.38 12.69 6.03
CA LYS A 23 -7.61 12.18 6.67
C LYS A 23 -8.84 13.02 6.31
N GLU A 24 -8.66 14.31 6.04
CA GLU A 24 -9.73 15.24 5.66
C GLU A 24 -10.23 15.01 4.23
N ASN A 25 -9.32 14.85 3.26
CA ASN A 25 -9.66 14.58 1.86
C ASN A 25 -10.31 13.19 1.71
N LEU A 26 -9.77 12.20 2.41
CA LEU A 26 -10.33 10.84 2.43
C LEU A 26 -11.70 10.80 3.12
N LYS A 27 -11.93 11.57 4.19
CA LYS A 27 -13.19 11.58 4.94
C LYS A 27 -14.37 11.94 4.05
N VAL A 28 -14.25 12.95 3.18
CA VAL A 28 -15.39 13.34 2.32
C VAL A 28 -15.73 12.24 1.31
N GLY A 29 -14.73 11.61 0.70
CA GLY A 29 -14.95 10.55 -0.30
C GLY A 29 -15.43 9.23 0.31
N VAL A 30 -14.87 8.82 1.47
CA VAL A 30 -15.35 7.64 2.21
C VAL A 30 -16.83 7.80 2.55
N PHE A 31 -17.28 8.97 3.01
CA PHE A 31 -18.67 9.15 3.42
C PHE A 31 -19.66 9.14 2.24
N LYS A 32 -19.23 9.61 1.06
CA LYS A 32 -19.99 9.57 -0.20
C LYS A 32 -19.91 8.22 -0.91
N GLY A 33 -18.95 7.36 -0.54
CA GLY A 33 -18.72 6.06 -1.16
C GLY A 33 -17.90 6.12 -2.45
N LYS A 34 -17.42 7.30 -2.83
CA LYS A 34 -16.56 7.47 -4.01
C LYS A 34 -15.45 8.46 -3.67
N ILE A 35 -14.21 8.02 -3.83
CA ILE A 35 -13.01 8.86 -3.75
C ILE A 35 -12.46 8.96 -5.16
N GLU A 36 -12.19 10.18 -5.61
CA GLU A 36 -11.51 10.45 -6.87
C GLU A 36 -10.52 11.58 -6.63
N LEU A 37 -9.25 11.26 -6.82
CA LEU A 37 -8.13 12.17 -6.67
C LEU A 37 -7.28 12.06 -7.94
N ASN A 38 -6.77 13.19 -8.39
CA ASN A 38 -5.92 13.25 -9.58
C ASN A 38 -4.64 14.03 -9.24
N ASP A 39 -3.61 13.85 -10.06
CA ASP A 39 -2.35 14.59 -9.99
C ASP A 39 -1.69 14.50 -8.61
N LEU A 40 -1.61 13.27 -8.10
CA LEU A 40 -1.08 12.97 -6.79
C LEU A 40 0.44 12.78 -6.84
N GLN A 41 1.13 13.21 -5.79
CA GLN A 41 2.56 12.95 -5.63
C GLN A 41 2.79 11.73 -4.74
N LEU A 42 3.75 10.89 -5.09
CA LEU A 42 4.16 9.79 -4.22
C LEU A 42 5.04 10.33 -3.09
N ASN A 43 4.86 9.77 -1.90
CA ASN A 43 5.70 10.10 -0.76
C ASN A 43 7.07 9.44 -0.93
N GLU A 44 8.09 10.27 -1.15
CA GLU A 44 9.49 9.86 -1.31
C GLU A 44 9.99 9.07 -0.10
N ASN A 45 9.49 9.37 1.10
CA ASN A 45 9.91 8.69 2.34
C ASN A 45 9.36 7.26 2.43
N SER A 46 8.19 6.97 1.87
CA SER A 46 7.56 5.65 1.96
C SER A 46 8.18 4.62 1.03
N VAL A 47 8.77 5.06 -0.08
CA VAL A 47 9.56 4.15 -0.93
C VAL A 47 10.85 3.72 -0.22
N ASN A 48 11.40 4.54 0.67
CA ASN A 48 12.56 4.17 1.49
C ASN A 48 12.23 3.04 2.48
N GLU A 49 10.96 2.86 2.87
CA GLU A 49 10.52 1.74 3.71
C GLU A 49 10.63 0.38 3.01
N LEU A 50 10.68 0.37 1.67
CA LEU A 50 10.96 -0.84 0.89
C LEU A 50 12.41 -1.33 1.06
N GLN A 51 13.24 -0.63 1.84
CA GLN A 51 14.64 -0.94 2.14
C GLN A 51 15.51 -1.12 0.89
N LEU A 52 15.12 -0.51 -0.22
CA LEU A 52 15.88 -0.53 -1.45
C LEU A 52 17.04 0.49 -1.35
N PRO A 53 18.24 0.18 -1.86
CA PRO A 53 19.37 1.09 -1.87
C PRO A 53 19.22 2.16 -2.97
N LEU A 54 18.07 2.82 -3.03
CA LEU A 54 17.64 3.74 -4.06
C LEU A 54 17.09 5.01 -3.41
N THR A 55 17.20 6.13 -4.11
CA THR A 55 16.54 7.39 -3.73
C THR A 55 15.46 7.71 -4.74
N VAL A 56 14.25 8.05 -4.28
CA VAL A 56 13.20 8.58 -5.14
C VAL A 56 13.58 9.99 -5.56
N LEU A 57 13.69 10.22 -6.86
CA LEU A 57 13.95 11.54 -7.45
C LEU A 57 12.63 12.24 -7.78
N HIS A 58 11.65 11.47 -8.26
CA HIS A 58 10.31 11.96 -8.56
C HIS A 58 9.32 10.80 -8.51
N GLY A 59 8.12 11.04 -8.00
CA GLY A 59 7.05 10.06 -8.02
C GLY A 59 5.68 10.72 -8.15
N SER A 60 4.87 10.23 -9.08
CA SER A 60 3.52 10.75 -9.34
C SER A 60 2.54 9.64 -9.67
N VAL A 61 1.26 9.93 -9.40
CA VAL A 61 0.11 9.11 -9.72
C VAL A 61 -0.93 10.01 -10.37
N GLU A 62 -1.25 9.76 -11.64
CA GLU A 62 -2.22 10.56 -12.38
C GLU A 62 -3.62 10.46 -11.77
N LYS A 63 -4.03 9.25 -11.37
CA LYS A 63 -5.39 9.01 -10.88
C LYS A 63 -5.47 7.97 -9.77
N PHE A 64 -6.23 8.29 -8.74
CA PHE A 64 -6.59 7.39 -7.64
C PHE A 64 -8.11 7.40 -7.42
N LEU A 65 -8.72 6.24 -7.63
CA LEU A 65 -10.15 6.01 -7.51
C LEU A 65 -10.43 4.94 -6.46
N VAL A 66 -11.39 5.20 -5.59
CA VAL A 66 -11.95 4.19 -4.69
C VAL A 66 -13.47 4.22 -4.79
N ASP A 67 -14.05 3.08 -5.12
CA ASP A 67 -15.49 2.86 -5.18
C ASP A 67 -15.91 1.94 -4.03
N ILE A 68 -16.71 2.48 -3.11
CA ILE A 68 -17.17 1.82 -1.89
C ILE A 68 -18.70 1.68 -1.99
N PRO A 69 -19.21 0.48 -2.34
CA PRO A 69 -20.64 0.26 -2.53
C PRO A 69 -21.36 0.13 -1.17
N TRP A 70 -21.48 1.21 -0.39
CA TRP A 70 -22.04 1.18 0.97
C TRP A 70 -23.40 0.46 1.08
N LEU A 71 -24.23 0.55 0.04
CA LEU A 71 -25.55 -0.06 -0.02
C LEU A 71 -25.52 -1.56 -0.36
N ALA A 72 -24.39 -2.07 -0.87
CA ALA A 72 -24.21 -3.43 -1.36
C ALA A 72 -22.88 -4.05 -0.91
N LEU A 73 -22.29 -3.61 0.20
CA LEU A 73 -21.04 -4.16 0.74
C LEU A 73 -21.14 -5.66 1.09
N ASP A 74 -22.35 -6.20 1.17
CA ASP A 74 -22.62 -7.62 1.36
C ASP A 74 -22.52 -8.45 0.07
N LYS A 75 -22.52 -7.80 -1.11
CA LYS A 75 -22.56 -8.43 -2.43
C LYS A 75 -21.51 -7.94 -3.41
N GLU A 76 -21.03 -6.71 -3.23
CA GLU A 76 -20.11 -6.04 -4.14
C GLU A 76 -18.79 -5.67 -3.44
N PRO A 77 -17.64 -5.90 -4.09
CA PRO A 77 -16.33 -5.59 -3.54
C PRO A 77 -16.06 -4.09 -3.56
N VAL A 78 -15.23 -3.62 -2.62
CA VAL A 78 -14.58 -2.31 -2.72
C VAL A 78 -13.54 -2.38 -3.82
N LYS A 79 -13.58 -1.42 -4.75
CA LYS A 79 -12.68 -1.36 -5.90
C LYS A 79 -11.74 -0.18 -5.75
N VAL A 80 -10.45 -0.43 -5.85
CA VAL A 80 -9.39 0.58 -5.87
C VAL A 80 -8.74 0.56 -7.25
N GLU A 81 -8.75 1.68 -7.94
CA GLU A 81 -8.07 1.86 -9.22
C GLU A 81 -7.02 2.97 -9.11
N ILE A 82 -5.80 2.64 -9.47
CA ILE A 82 -4.65 3.53 -9.50
C ILE A 82 -4.14 3.54 -10.95
N ALA A 83 -3.97 4.71 -11.56
CA ALA A 83 -3.51 4.81 -12.93
C ALA A 83 -2.43 5.89 -13.09
N GLY A 84 -1.54 5.68 -14.06
CA GLY A 84 -0.47 6.61 -14.40
C GLY A 84 0.58 6.71 -13.29
N VAL A 85 1.07 5.56 -12.80
CA VAL A 85 2.07 5.52 -11.73
C VAL A 85 3.46 5.69 -12.35
N ASN A 86 4.09 6.84 -12.14
CA ASN A 86 5.43 7.13 -12.60
C ASN A 86 6.37 7.27 -11.41
N LEU A 87 7.46 6.50 -11.40
CA LEU A 87 8.46 6.55 -10.36
C LEU A 87 9.86 6.64 -10.97
N LEU A 88 10.54 7.75 -10.73
CA LEU A 88 11.94 7.96 -11.07
C LEU A 88 12.79 7.75 -9.82
N VAL A 89 13.68 6.77 -9.87
CA VAL A 89 14.62 6.44 -8.81
C VAL A 89 16.06 6.60 -9.30
N GLY A 90 16.97 6.89 -8.40
CA GLY A 90 18.40 6.95 -8.67
C GLY A 90 19.22 6.23 -7.60
N PRO A 91 20.54 6.13 -7.78
CA PRO A 91 21.42 5.67 -6.73
C PRO A 91 21.28 6.59 -5.52
N ILE A 92 21.51 6.06 -4.32
CA ILE A 92 21.61 6.89 -3.11
C ILE A 92 22.71 7.93 -3.35
N GLN A 93 22.34 9.21 -3.43
CA GLN A 93 23.32 10.28 -3.46
C GLN A 93 24.08 10.24 -2.14
N GLN A 94 25.33 9.78 -2.21
CA GLN A 94 26.23 9.84 -1.07
C GLN A 94 26.69 11.28 -0.88
N GLY A 95 25.82 12.09 -0.27
CA GLY A 95 26.28 13.24 0.48
C GLY A 95 27.09 12.75 1.68
N GLY A 96 28.39 12.52 1.47
CA GLY A 96 29.36 12.12 2.51
C GLY A 96 29.12 10.73 3.08
N TRP A 97 29.89 9.73 2.62
CA TRP A 97 30.01 8.44 3.32
C TRP A 97 30.71 8.67 4.68
N ASP A 98 29.98 9.16 5.70
CA ASP A 98 30.44 9.10 7.10
C ASP A 98 29.92 7.79 7.70
N ASP A 99 30.83 6.85 7.91
CA ASP A 99 30.59 5.56 8.55
C ASP A 99 29.88 5.71 9.92
N LYS A 100 29.98 6.90 10.54
CA LYS A 100 29.23 7.27 11.76
C LYS A 100 27.74 7.51 11.52
N GLU A 101 27.34 8.10 10.40
CA GLU A 101 25.92 8.32 10.08
C GLU A 101 25.21 7.02 9.74
N VAL A 102 25.86 6.12 8.99
CA VAL A 102 25.31 4.78 8.71
C VAL A 102 25.18 3.97 10.00
N LYS A 103 26.17 4.04 10.90
CA LYS A 103 26.07 3.42 12.23
C LYS A 103 24.98 4.06 13.09
N LYS A 104 24.82 5.39 13.06
CA LYS A 104 23.72 6.09 13.74
C LYS A 104 22.36 5.68 13.19
N ARG A 105 22.17 5.68 11.87
CA ARG A 105 20.93 5.22 11.23
C ARG A 105 20.61 3.77 11.55
N ARG A 106 21.60 2.86 11.49
CA ARG A 106 21.42 1.45 11.93
C ARG A 106 21.04 1.37 13.40
N LEU A 107 21.62 2.21 14.26
CA LEU A 107 21.30 2.25 15.68
C LEU A 107 19.89 2.81 15.92
N GLU A 108 19.49 3.84 15.18
CA GLU A 108 18.15 4.43 15.25
C GLU A 108 17.08 3.47 14.76
N ILE A 109 17.32 2.76 13.65
CA ILE A 109 16.43 1.68 13.17
C ILE A 109 16.30 0.58 14.22
N LYS A 110 17.42 0.11 14.80
CA LYS A 110 17.38 -0.88 15.88
C LYS A 110 16.64 -0.39 17.12
N LYS A 111 16.82 0.88 17.50
CA LYS A 111 16.11 1.50 18.62
C LYS A 111 14.62 1.65 18.33
N MET A 112 14.24 2.00 17.10
CA MET A 112 12.85 2.11 16.68
C MET A 112 12.16 0.75 16.70
N GLN A 113 12.85 -0.30 16.22
CA GLN A 113 12.38 -1.69 16.31
C GLN A 113 12.23 -2.17 17.76
N LEU A 114 13.16 -1.81 18.65
CA LEU A 114 13.05 -2.10 20.08
C LEU A 114 11.88 -1.34 20.71
N ALA A 115 11.72 -0.06 20.40
CA ALA A 115 10.64 0.76 20.94
C ALA A 115 9.25 0.30 20.47
N SER A 116 9.12 -0.13 19.19
CA SER A 116 7.89 -0.71 18.69
C SER A 116 7.59 -2.05 19.35
N ALA A 117 8.60 -2.91 19.53
CA ALA A 117 8.44 -4.18 20.23
C ALA A 117 8.11 -3.99 21.72
N GLU A 118 8.71 -3.03 22.40
CA GLU A 118 8.41 -2.67 23.80
C GLU A 118 7.00 -2.09 23.94
N LYS A 119 6.56 -1.26 22.99
CA LYS A 119 5.19 -0.74 22.96
C LYS A 119 4.20 -1.86 22.74
N GLU A 120 4.45 -2.75 21.78
CA GLU A 120 3.60 -3.90 21.51
C GLU A 120 3.56 -4.87 22.70
N PHE A 121 4.68 -5.05 23.40
CA PHE A 121 4.78 -5.86 24.60
C PHE A 121 4.05 -5.22 25.79
N LYS A 122 4.17 -3.90 25.99
CA LYS A 122 3.39 -3.14 26.99
C LYS A 122 1.90 -3.18 26.71
N GLU A 123 1.48 -2.99 25.45
CA GLU A 123 0.08 -3.09 25.06
C GLU A 123 -0.47 -4.52 25.28
N LYS A 124 0.33 -5.55 25.03
CA LYS A 124 -0.03 -6.95 25.35
C LYS A 124 -0.16 -7.19 26.86
N LEU A 125 0.72 -6.60 27.67
CA LEU A 125 0.66 -6.68 29.14
C LEU A 125 -0.54 -5.90 29.72
N GLU A 126 -0.85 -4.73 29.18
CA GLU A 126 -2.00 -3.91 29.59
C GLU A 126 -3.33 -4.58 29.20
N LYS A 127 -3.40 -5.19 28.01
CA LYS A 127 -4.56 -6.00 27.58
C LYS A 127 -4.73 -7.30 28.38
N ALA A 128 -3.64 -7.85 28.92
CA ALA A 128 -3.71 -9.00 29.83
C ALA A 128 -4.22 -8.63 31.24
N GLY A 129 -4.16 -7.34 31.63
CA GLY A 129 -4.57 -6.84 32.95
C GLY A 129 -5.98 -6.25 33.03
N GLN A 130 -6.62 -5.88 31.91
CA GLN A 130 -7.96 -5.28 31.89
C GLN A 130 -9.03 -6.28 31.41
N LYS A 131 -9.68 -6.95 32.37
CA LYS A 131 -10.99 -7.57 32.17
C LYS A 131 -12.10 -6.62 32.64
N THR A 132 -12.62 -5.78 31.74
CA THR A 132 -13.90 -5.04 31.84
C THR A 132 -14.21 -4.52 30.42
N ASN A 133 -15.41 -4.47 29.84
CA ASN A 133 -16.79 -4.55 30.28
C ASN A 133 -17.66 -5.09 29.12
N LYS A 134 -18.55 -6.06 29.42
CA LYS A 134 -19.35 -6.88 28.49
C LYS A 134 -20.55 -6.18 27.81
N LYS A 135 -20.53 -4.86 27.61
CA LYS A 135 -21.66 -4.12 27.01
C LYS A 135 -21.39 -3.51 25.62
N GLU A 136 -20.14 -3.48 25.17
CA GLU A 136 -19.77 -2.97 23.84
C GLU A 136 -19.42 -4.08 22.81
N GLU A 137 -19.37 -5.35 23.26
CA GLU A 137 -18.98 -6.50 22.42
C GLU A 137 -19.88 -6.67 21.18
N GLY A 138 -21.17 -6.35 21.27
CA GLY A 138 -22.09 -6.49 20.14
C GLY A 138 -21.81 -5.51 19.01
N ASP A 139 -21.50 -4.25 19.34
CA ASP A 139 -21.29 -3.19 18.36
C ASP A 139 -19.90 -3.28 17.70
N ILE A 140 -18.89 -3.71 18.47
CA ILE A 140 -17.52 -3.88 17.97
C ILE A 140 -17.42 -5.09 17.02
N ASN A 141 -18.10 -6.19 17.34
CA ASN A 141 -18.02 -7.43 16.56
C ASN A 141 -18.69 -7.32 15.17
N TRP A 142 -19.75 -6.51 15.01
CA TRP A 142 -20.31 -6.26 13.67
C TRP A 142 -19.42 -5.34 12.84
N VAL A 143 -18.78 -4.33 13.46
CA VAL A 143 -17.86 -3.41 12.78
C VAL A 143 -16.62 -4.15 12.30
N GLU A 144 -16.03 -5.02 13.13
CA GLU A 144 -14.90 -5.88 12.76
C GLU A 144 -15.26 -6.82 11.60
N GLY A 145 -16.45 -7.44 11.65
CA GLY A 145 -16.95 -8.28 10.57
C GLY A 145 -17.09 -7.56 9.23
N LEU A 146 -17.51 -6.28 9.25
CA LEU A 146 -17.58 -5.46 8.04
C LEU A 146 -16.22 -5.13 7.47
N VAL A 147 -15.23 -4.78 8.31
CA VAL A 147 -13.88 -4.48 7.82
C VAL A 147 -13.20 -5.72 7.27
N MET A 148 -13.35 -6.87 7.94
CA MET A 148 -12.88 -8.14 7.40
C MET A 148 -13.52 -8.43 6.03
N LYS A 149 -14.84 -8.23 5.87
CA LYS A 149 -15.53 -8.42 4.58
C LYS A 149 -14.97 -7.50 3.49
N ILE A 150 -14.62 -6.25 3.83
CA ILE A 150 -14.00 -5.31 2.89
C ILE A 150 -12.61 -5.77 2.49
N VAL A 151 -11.74 -6.13 3.45
CA VAL A 151 -10.38 -6.60 3.18
C VAL A 151 -10.39 -7.91 2.38
N ASP A 152 -11.26 -8.85 2.78
CA ASP A 152 -11.48 -10.13 2.12
C ASP A 152 -11.80 -9.95 0.64
N ASN A 153 -12.57 -8.92 0.28
CA ASN A 153 -13.08 -8.71 -1.07
C ASN A 153 -12.47 -7.51 -1.80
N LEU A 154 -11.49 -6.83 -1.21
CA LEU A 154 -10.83 -5.69 -1.84
C LEU A 154 -10.25 -6.09 -3.20
N GLN A 155 -10.67 -5.36 -4.24
CA GLN A 155 -10.15 -5.49 -5.60
C GLN A 155 -9.26 -4.30 -5.91
N ILE A 156 -8.04 -4.58 -6.37
CA ILE A 156 -7.05 -3.55 -6.68
C ILE A 156 -6.69 -3.66 -8.15
N LYS A 157 -6.72 -2.53 -8.85
CA LYS A 157 -6.27 -2.39 -10.22
C LYS A 157 -5.25 -1.27 -10.29
N ILE A 158 -4.05 -1.58 -10.76
CA ILE A 158 -3.01 -0.59 -11.03
C ILE A 158 -2.76 -0.59 -12.53
N LYS A 159 -2.76 0.57 -13.17
CA LYS A 159 -2.51 0.70 -14.61
C LYS A 159 -1.38 1.66 -14.90
N ASP A 160 -0.80 1.50 -16.08
CA ASP A 160 0.14 2.45 -16.67
C ASP A 160 1.28 2.76 -15.69
N VAL A 161 1.96 1.71 -15.25
CA VAL A 161 3.07 1.79 -14.30
C VAL A 161 4.37 1.90 -15.06
N HIS A 162 5.17 2.92 -14.72
CA HIS A 162 6.53 3.09 -15.21
C HIS A 162 7.46 3.40 -14.04
N ILE A 163 8.38 2.48 -13.78
CA ILE A 163 9.46 2.68 -12.81
C ILE A 163 10.75 2.81 -13.61
N ARG A 164 11.43 3.94 -13.48
CA ARG A 164 12.68 4.24 -14.17
C ARG A 164 13.78 4.49 -13.15
N TYR A 165 14.87 3.74 -13.29
CA TYR A 165 16.11 3.96 -12.58
C TYR A 165 17.08 4.73 -13.48
N GLU A 166 17.63 5.83 -12.97
CA GLU A 166 18.68 6.60 -13.65
C GLU A 166 19.95 6.63 -12.81
N ASP A 167 21.07 6.28 -13.44
CA ASP A 167 22.39 6.30 -12.82
C ASP A 167 23.34 7.18 -13.61
N ALA A 168 23.70 8.29 -12.99
CA ALA A 168 24.72 9.23 -13.46
C ALA A 168 26.03 9.13 -12.66
N VAL A 169 26.06 8.29 -11.62
CA VAL A 169 27.13 8.28 -10.61
C VAL A 169 28.08 7.10 -10.85
N SER A 170 27.55 5.91 -11.14
CA SER A 170 28.37 4.70 -11.28
C SER A 170 29.20 4.68 -12.56
N SER A 171 28.80 5.42 -13.60
CA SER A 171 29.50 5.52 -14.89
C SER A 171 29.80 6.99 -15.25
N PRO A 172 30.97 7.54 -14.86
CA PRO A 172 31.35 8.90 -15.22
C PRO A 172 31.30 9.12 -16.74
N GLY A 173 30.56 10.14 -17.19
CA GLY A 173 30.43 10.48 -18.61
C GLY A 173 29.35 9.71 -19.38
N ARG A 174 28.57 8.83 -18.73
CA ARG A 174 27.49 8.06 -19.39
C ARG A 174 26.28 7.92 -18.48
N LEU A 175 25.15 8.48 -18.90
CA LEU A 175 23.86 8.24 -18.25
C LEU A 175 23.35 6.86 -18.63
N MET A 176 23.14 6.01 -17.63
CA MET A 176 22.50 4.72 -17.81
C MET A 176 21.09 4.79 -17.21
N ALA A 177 20.11 4.24 -17.92
CA ALA A 177 18.77 4.12 -17.41
C ALA A 177 18.25 2.69 -17.55
N ALA A 178 17.62 2.18 -16.51
CA ALA A 178 16.87 0.94 -16.56
C ALA A 178 15.41 1.25 -16.25
N GLY A 179 14.47 0.44 -16.69
CA GLY A 179 13.12 0.60 -16.19
C GLY A 179 12.23 -0.60 -16.41
N ILE A 180 11.13 -0.58 -15.68
CA ILE A 180 10.08 -1.57 -15.70
C ILE A 180 8.81 -0.84 -16.10
N THR A 181 8.10 -1.41 -17.07
CA THR A 181 6.78 -0.94 -17.46
C THR A 181 5.77 -2.05 -17.26
N LEU A 182 4.61 -1.73 -16.73
CA LEU A 182 3.50 -2.67 -16.56
C LEU A 182 2.21 -1.96 -16.95
N ASP A 183 1.50 -2.55 -17.91
CA ASP A 183 0.25 -1.96 -18.37
C ASP A 183 -0.87 -2.14 -17.35
N ALA A 184 -1.02 -3.34 -16.79
CA ALA A 184 -1.99 -3.56 -15.73
C ALA A 184 -1.54 -4.61 -14.70
N LEU A 185 -1.75 -4.29 -13.43
CA LEU A 185 -1.76 -5.19 -12.28
C LEU A 185 -3.21 -5.33 -11.79
N ARG A 186 -3.70 -6.55 -11.59
CA ARG A 186 -5.02 -6.80 -11.00
C ARG A 186 -4.91 -7.76 -9.85
N VAL A 187 -5.52 -7.42 -8.72
CA VAL A 187 -5.61 -8.27 -7.53
C VAL A 187 -7.09 -8.43 -7.18
N HIS A 188 -7.55 -9.67 -7.11
CA HIS A 188 -8.92 -10.00 -6.70
C HIS A 188 -8.94 -11.29 -5.87
N THR A 189 -10.05 -11.51 -5.18
CA THR A 189 -10.25 -12.67 -4.31
C THR A 189 -10.70 -13.87 -5.11
N THR A 190 -10.20 -15.06 -4.77
CA THR A 190 -10.52 -16.29 -5.47
C THR A 190 -10.95 -17.43 -4.55
N ASP A 191 -11.63 -18.41 -5.14
CA ASP A 191 -11.92 -19.70 -4.51
C ASP A 191 -10.67 -20.60 -4.47
N ALA A 192 -10.86 -21.85 -4.03
CA ALA A 192 -9.79 -22.85 -4.01
C ALA A 192 -9.35 -23.31 -5.41
N GLU A 193 -10.18 -23.06 -6.44
CA GLU A 193 -9.93 -23.37 -7.84
C GLU A 193 -9.41 -22.15 -8.64
N TRP A 194 -9.02 -21.06 -7.96
CA TRP A 194 -8.50 -19.83 -8.55
C TRP A 194 -9.48 -19.07 -9.45
N ARG A 195 -10.78 -19.27 -9.26
CA ARG A 195 -11.82 -18.48 -9.94
C ARG A 195 -12.16 -17.27 -9.09
N GLU A 196 -12.39 -16.13 -9.74
CA GLU A 196 -12.80 -14.90 -9.07
C GLU A 196 -14.12 -15.10 -8.34
N ILE A 197 -14.16 -14.75 -7.04
CA ILE A 197 -15.35 -14.83 -6.21
C ILE A 197 -15.47 -13.62 -5.29
N PHE A 198 -16.70 -13.38 -4.82
CA PHE A 198 -16.96 -12.59 -3.63
C PHE A 198 -17.08 -13.52 -2.41
N LEU A 199 -16.13 -13.43 -1.49
CA LEU A 199 -16.11 -14.20 -0.25
C LEU A 199 -17.10 -13.62 0.76
N ASP A 200 -18.26 -14.25 0.87
CA ASP A 200 -19.25 -13.95 1.90
C ASP A 200 -19.18 -14.95 3.05
N ARG A 201 -18.55 -14.52 4.16
CA ARG A 201 -18.40 -15.33 5.39
C ARG A 201 -19.71 -15.59 6.13
N THR A 202 -20.82 -14.94 5.76
CA THR A 202 -22.12 -15.20 6.41
C THR A 202 -22.71 -16.55 6.00
N LYS A 203 -22.38 -17.02 4.79
CA LYS A 203 -22.80 -18.32 4.25
C LYS A 203 -22.13 -19.47 4.99
N GLN A 204 -22.91 -20.49 5.31
CA GLN A 204 -22.46 -21.64 6.12
C GLN A 204 -21.24 -22.35 5.51
N GLU A 205 -21.20 -22.48 4.19
CA GLU A 205 -20.09 -23.05 3.42
C GLU A 205 -18.77 -22.29 3.57
N ASN A 206 -18.82 -20.97 3.81
CA ASN A 206 -17.64 -20.10 3.85
C ASN A 206 -17.14 -19.80 5.26
N ARG A 207 -17.93 -20.12 6.31
CA ARG A 207 -17.58 -19.79 7.71
C ARG A 207 -16.28 -20.45 8.18
N ALA A 208 -15.98 -21.64 7.67
CA ALA A 208 -14.78 -22.38 8.02
C ALA A 208 -13.53 -21.93 7.22
N ILE A 209 -13.67 -21.03 6.25
CA ILE A 209 -12.55 -20.56 5.43
C ILE A 209 -11.64 -19.66 6.29
N THR A 210 -10.50 -20.18 6.70
CA THR A 210 -9.48 -19.42 7.45
C THR A 210 -8.49 -18.72 6.53
N ILE A 211 -8.33 -19.20 5.29
CA ILE A 211 -7.35 -18.69 4.33
C ILE A 211 -8.06 -17.93 3.22
N VAL A 212 -7.72 -16.65 3.06
CA VAL A 212 -8.14 -15.83 1.93
C VAL A 212 -7.12 -16.00 0.81
N ARG A 213 -7.58 -16.35 -0.39
CA ARG A 213 -6.73 -16.41 -1.59
C ARG A 213 -6.94 -15.15 -2.41
N LYS A 214 -5.84 -14.49 -2.77
CA LYS A 214 -5.81 -13.34 -3.68
C LYS A 214 -5.00 -13.74 -4.91
N LEU A 215 -5.58 -13.59 -6.09
CA LEU A 215 -4.88 -13.81 -7.36
C LEU A 215 -4.38 -12.47 -7.89
N LEU A 216 -3.07 -12.38 -8.09
CA LEU A 216 -2.41 -11.24 -8.71
C LEU A 216 -2.10 -11.57 -10.17
N ARG A 217 -2.59 -10.75 -11.10
CA ARG A 217 -2.38 -10.89 -12.54
C ARG A 217 -1.67 -9.64 -13.08
N MET A 218 -0.60 -9.87 -13.83
CA MET A 218 0.15 -8.83 -14.53
C MET A 218 -0.07 -8.95 -16.04
N GLU A 219 -0.23 -7.81 -16.71
CA GLU A 219 -0.40 -7.71 -18.16
C GLU A 219 0.72 -6.82 -18.74
N ARG A 220 1.40 -7.32 -19.78
CA ARG A 220 2.45 -6.60 -20.51
C ARG A 220 3.56 -6.03 -19.59
N LEU A 221 4.08 -6.87 -18.70
CA LEU A 221 5.31 -6.56 -17.97
C LEU A 221 6.50 -6.54 -18.94
N ALA A 222 7.22 -5.44 -19.00
CA ALA A 222 8.44 -5.32 -19.77
C ALA A 222 9.54 -4.64 -18.94
N VAL A 223 10.78 -4.96 -19.29
CA VAL A 223 11.97 -4.37 -18.71
C VAL A 223 12.81 -3.81 -19.86
N TYR A 224 13.36 -2.63 -19.69
CA TYR A 224 14.26 -2.03 -20.66
C TYR A 224 15.54 -1.56 -19.97
N PHE A 225 16.60 -1.47 -20.78
CA PHE A 225 17.88 -0.94 -20.38
C PHE A 225 18.39 -0.03 -21.48
N ASP A 226 18.43 1.26 -21.19
CA ASP A 226 19.01 2.28 -22.04
C ASP A 226 20.42 2.56 -21.54
N THR A 227 21.39 2.27 -22.38
CA THR A 227 22.79 2.45 -21.99
C THR A 227 23.29 3.87 -22.26
N GLY A 228 22.51 4.78 -22.83
CA GLY A 228 23.00 6.08 -23.25
C GLY A 228 23.96 5.95 -24.43
N ARG A 229 23.77 6.76 -25.48
CA ARG A 229 24.76 6.89 -26.55
C ARG A 229 25.94 7.67 -25.99
N GLY A 230 27.13 7.05 -25.94
CA GLY A 230 28.35 7.82 -25.72
C GLY A 230 28.50 8.81 -26.89
N GLU A 231 28.72 10.08 -26.57
CA GLU A 231 29.27 11.01 -27.56
C GLU A 231 30.66 10.48 -27.92
N GLY A 232 30.79 9.97 -29.15
CA GLY A 232 32.05 9.51 -29.73
C GLY A 232 32.81 10.64 -30.39
#